data_AF-A0A074N5T4-F1
#
_entry.id   AF-A0A074N5T4-F1
#
_cell.length_a   1.000
_cell.length_b   1.000
_cell.length_c   1.000
_cell.angle_alpha   90.00
_cell.angle_beta   90.00
_cell.angle_gamma   90.00
#
_symmetry.space_group_name_H-M   'P 1'
#
loop_
_entity.id
_entity.type
_entity.pdbx_description
1 polymer ?
#
loop_
_entity_poly.entity_id
_entity_poly.type
_entity_poly.pdbx_seq_one_letter_code
_entity_poly.pdbx_strand_id
1 'polypeptide(L)' 'MVVSDEFALTVVGIGIILAVPLTFMVANWVRKNVDHGEARFDSSGKLISDKEKSDE' A
#
# COMPACT_ATOMS: atom_id res chain seq x y z
N MET A 1 -14.11 31.39 -3.82
CA MET A 1 -13.43 30.93 -5.05
C MET A 1 -14.48 30.20 -5.87
N VAL A 2 -14.95 30.80 -6.97
CA VAL A 2 -15.89 30.12 -7.87
C VAL A 2 -15.08 29.11 -8.65
N VAL A 3 -15.37 27.82 -8.47
CA VAL A 3 -14.82 26.76 -9.31
C VAL A 3 -15.48 26.88 -10.67
N SER A 4 -14.72 27.19 -11.72
CA SER A 4 -15.24 27.16 -13.08
C SER A 4 -15.46 25.73 -13.53
N ASP A 5 -16.46 25.50 -14.39
CA ASP A 5 -16.76 24.18 -14.93
C ASP A 5 -15.53 23.55 -15.62
N GLU A 6 -14.76 24.38 -16.33
CA GLU A 6 -13.50 23.97 -16.97
C GLU A 6 -12.46 23.46 -15.96
N PHE A 7 -12.34 24.14 -14.82
CA PHE A 7 -11.45 23.71 -13.75
C PHE A 7 -11.93 22.39 -13.14
N ALA A 8 -13.24 22.26 -12.88
CA ALA A 8 -13.82 21.02 -12.35
C ALA A 8 -13.60 19.83 -13.29
N LEU A 9 -13.88 20.01 -14.58
CA LEU A 9 -13.69 18.98 -15.60
C LEU A 9 -12.23 18.57 -15.75
N THR A 10 -11.30 19.53 -15.67
CA THR A 10 -9.86 19.26 -15.71
C THR A 10 -9.42 18.40 -14.52
N VAL A 11 -9.85 18.75 -13.30
CA VAL A 11 -9.51 17.98 -12.08
C VAL A 11 -10.08 16.57 -12.13
N VAL A 12 -11.32 16.41 -12.60
CA VAL A 12 -11.94 15.08 -12.78
C VAL A 12 -11.17 14.26 -13.82
N GLY A 13 -10.81 14.85 -14.96
CA GLY A 13 -10.02 14.18 -15.99
C GLY A 13 -8.67 13.68 -15.46
N ILE A 14 -7.96 14.50 -14.69
CA ILE A 14 -6.72 14.10 -14.02
C ILE A 14 -6.97 12.96 -13.04
N GLY A 15 -8.04 13.05 -12.23
CA GLY A 15 -8.43 12.00 -11.30
C GLY A 15 -8.67 10.65 -11.97
N ILE A 16 -9.35 10.63 -13.12
CA ILE A 16 -9.62 9.41 -13.89
C ILE A 16 -8.31 8.80 -14.43
N ILE A 17 -7.43 9.62 -15.02
CA ILE A 17 -6.15 9.15 -15.56
C ILE A 17 -5.27 8.56 -14.45
N LEU A 18 -5.27 9.18 -13.27
CA LEU A 18 -4.45 8.76 -12.14
C LEU A 18 -5.06 7.64 -11.30
N ALA A 19 -6.36 7.36 -11.42
CA ALA A 19 -7.05 6.39 -10.56
C ALA A 19 -6.38 5.01 -10.57
N VAL A 20 -6.09 4.47 -11.75
CA VAL A 20 -5.43 3.17 -11.91
C VAL A 20 -4.01 3.17 -11.35
N PRO A 21 -3.07 4.03 -11.82
CA PRO A 21 -1.68 3.98 -11.36
C PRO A 21 -1.56 4.26 -9.86
N LEU A 22 -2.36 5.17 -9.30
CA LEU A 22 -2.34 5.43 -7.86
C LEU A 22 -2.80 4.22 -7.05
N THR A 23 -3.83 3.50 -7.51
CA THR A 23 -4.29 2.28 -6.84
C THR A 23 -3.19 1.22 -6.80
N PHE A 24 -2.49 0.99 -7.91
CA PHE A 24 -1.35 0.05 -7.94
C PHE A 24 -0.16 0.53 -7.11
N MET A 25 0.11 1.83 -7.10
CA MET A 25 1.18 2.41 -6.29
C MET A 25 0.90 2.22 -4.79
N VAL A 26 -0.34 2.46 -4.35
CA VAL A 26 -0.77 2.21 -2.97
C VAL A 26 -0.70 0.72 -2.65
N ALA A 27 -1.18 -0.16 -3.53
CA ALA A 27 -1.09 -1.61 -3.32
C ALA A 27 0.36 -2.10 -3.17
N ASN A 28 1.28 -1.59 -4.00
CA ASN A 28 2.69 -1.90 -3.92
C ASN A 28 3.34 -1.31 -2.65
N TRP A 29 2.91 -0.12 -2.24
CA TRP A 29 3.36 0.48 -0.98
C TRP A 29 2.91 -0.37 0.21
N VAL A 30 1.65 -0.79 0.26
CA VAL A 30 1.12 -1.71 1.28
C VAL A 30 1.95 -2.99 1.29
N ARG A 31 2.20 -3.60 0.13
CA ARG A 31 3.04 -4.81 0.03
C ARG A 31 4.46 -4.60 0.58
N LYS A 32 5.01 -3.40 0.53
CA LYS A 32 6.40 -3.17 0.98
C LYS A 32 6.51 -2.70 2.42
N ASN A 33 5.50 -2.01 2.93
CA ASN A 33 5.59 -1.28 4.20
C ASN A 33 4.61 -1.77 5.25
N VAL A 34 3.60 -2.56 4.87
CA VAL A 34 2.78 -3.28 5.84
C VAL A 34 3.48 -4.60 6.08
N ASP A 35 3.82 -4.87 7.34
CA ASP A 35 4.27 -6.18 7.76
C ASP A 35 3.21 -7.18 7.34
N HIS A 36 3.56 -8.02 6.36
CA HIS A 36 2.75 -9.18 6.02
C HIS A 36 2.92 -10.13 7.17
N GLY A 37 2.06 -9.96 8.17
CA GLY A 37 1.90 -10.84 9.30
C GLY A 37 1.38 -12.21 8.86
N GLU A 38 2.11 -12.90 7.98
CA GLU A 38 2.47 -14.28 8.27
C GLU A 38 3.20 -14.23 9.61
N ALA A 39 2.44 -14.07 10.70
CA ALA A 39 2.84 -14.57 11.98
C ALA A 39 3.04 -16.07 11.72
N ARG A 40 4.27 -16.42 11.36
CA ARG A 40 4.66 -17.80 11.10
C ARG A 40 4.72 -18.44 12.45
N PHE A 41 3.62 -19.04 12.86
CA PHE A 41 3.61 -19.80 14.09
C PHE A 41 4.27 -21.14 13.82
N ASP A 42 5.23 -21.52 14.64
CA ASP A 42 5.74 -22.89 14.66
C ASP A 42 4.59 -23.85 15.02
N SER A 43 4.75 -25.15 14.75
CA SER A 43 3.85 -26.23 15.16
C SER A 43 3.51 -26.24 16.67
N SER A 44 4.33 -25.54 17.47
CA SER A 44 4.18 -25.29 18.90
C SER A 44 3.36 -24.03 19.26
N GLY A 45 2.87 -23.27 18.28
CA GLY A 45 2.08 -22.04 18.48
C GLY A 45 2.90 -20.79 18.81
N LYS A 46 4.24 -20.84 18.72
CA LYS A 46 5.13 -19.70 18.96
C LYS A 46 5.41 -18.91 17.69
N LEU A 47 5.46 -17.57 17.80
CA LEU A 47 5.85 -16.67 16.73
C LEU A 47 7.29 -16.93 16.29
N ILE A 48 7.49 -17.40 15.06
CA ILE A 48 8.77 -17.41 14.35
C ILE A 48 8.98 -15.98 13.86
N SER A 49 9.58 -15.13 14.68
CA SER A 49 10.11 -13.87 14.17
C SER A 49 11.43 -14.18 13.47
N ASP A 50 11.58 -13.79 12.21
CA ASP A 50 12.81 -14.00 11.41
C ASP A 50 14.03 -13.20 11.94
N LYS A 51 13.90 -12.57 13.11
CA LYS A 51 14.85 -11.60 13.68
C LYS A 51 15.97 -12.22 14.51
N GLU A 52 15.97 -13.53 14.73
CA GLU A 52 17.03 -14.23 15.49
C GLU A 52 18.08 -14.91 14.59
N LYS A 53 17.96 -14.84 13.27
CA LYS A 53 18.89 -15.54 12.33
C LYS A 53 20.05 -14.69 11.82
N SER A 54 20.48 -13.68 12.57
CA SER A 54 21.62 -12.82 12.19
C SER A 54 22.72 -12.70 13.25
N ASP A 55 22.78 -13.62 14.22
CA ASP A 55 23.89 -13.72 15.18
C ASP A 55 24.56 -15.11 15.16
N GLU A 56 24.83 -15.68 13.97
CA GLU A 56 25.84 -16.74 13.80
C GLU A 56 26.58 -16.64 12.46
#